data_AF-A0A414VPZ6-F1
#
_entry.id   AF-A0A414VPZ6-F1
#
_cell.length_a   1.000
_cell.length_b   1.000
_cell.length_c   1.000
_cell.angle_alpha   90.00
_cell.angle_beta   90.00
_cell.angle_gamma   90.00
#
_symmetry.space_group_name_H-M   'P 1'
#
loop_
_entity.id
_entity.type
_entity.pdbx_description
1 polymer ?
#
loop_
_entity_poly.entity_id
_entity_poly.type
_entity_poly.pdbx_seq_one_letter_code
_entity_poly.pdbx_strand_id
1 'polypeptide(L)'
;MWLEQHKVQIGIGVFVAISSIVSITIAAKTGHTPKFKTICNGADKGVATIAKAAEKASLPVVNLTGVKKTATGLGHDLLLSNQAVNKRLVSSGMMTKEPWGYKLTEVGKLFGKETVKVTRAGYTFSNIEWDEAVVPFVFTSDELASINAKKTHIAQVIAQ
;
A
#
# COMPACT_ATOMS: atom_id res chain seq x y z
N MET A 1 -40.99 13.92 -22.59
CA MET A 1 -41.75 12.70 -22.27
C MET A 1 -41.34 11.63 -23.27
N TRP A 2 -40.34 10.84 -22.90
CA TRP A 2 -39.83 9.72 -23.69
C TRP A 2 -39.44 8.63 -22.68
N LEU A 3 -40.50 8.01 -22.16
CA LEU A 3 -40.49 6.83 -21.31
C LEU A 3 -40.88 5.65 -22.21
N GLU A 4 -40.37 4.47 -21.87
CA GLU A 4 -40.65 3.16 -22.48
C GLU A 4 -39.68 2.70 -23.59
N GLN A 5 -38.41 2.42 -23.21
CA GLN A 5 -37.72 1.23 -23.77
C GLN A 5 -36.49 0.68 -23.01
N HIS A 6 -36.38 0.83 -21.69
CA HIS A 6 -35.34 0.13 -20.91
C HIS A 6 -35.93 -0.59 -19.70
N LYS A 7 -36.62 -1.71 -19.97
CA LYS A 7 -36.86 -2.79 -18.99
C LYS A 7 -36.04 -4.01 -19.40
N VAL A 8 -34.75 -3.99 -19.10
CA VAL A 8 -33.89 -5.17 -19.13
C VAL A 8 -33.06 -5.19 -17.85
N GLN A 9 -33.50 -6.07 -16.94
CA GLN A 9 -32.74 -6.76 -15.90
C GLN A 9 -31.99 -5.93 -14.84
N ILE A 10 -32.68 -5.74 -13.71
CA ILE A 10 -32.07 -5.54 -12.39
C ILE A 10 -31.56 -6.89 -11.89
N GLY A 11 -30.29 -6.96 -11.51
CA GLY A 11 -29.72 -8.09 -10.77
C GLY A 11 -28.20 -8.01 -10.61
N ILE A 12 -27.75 -7.54 -9.43
CA ILE A 12 -26.61 -8.06 -8.64
C ILE A 12 -25.41 -8.53 -9.50
N GLY A 13 -24.37 -7.72 -9.71
CA GLY A 13 -23.27 -7.59 -8.74
C GLY A 13 -22.39 -8.85 -8.70
N VAL A 14 -21.16 -8.80 -9.22
CA VAL A 14 -20.01 -9.56 -8.69
C VAL A 14 -18.72 -8.95 -9.25
N PHE A 15 -17.89 -8.56 -8.30
CA PHE A 15 -16.51 -8.13 -8.45
C PHE A 15 -15.67 -9.14 -9.23
N VAL A 16 -14.79 -8.63 -10.09
CA VAL A 16 -13.63 -9.38 -10.58
C VAL A 16 -12.78 -9.73 -9.36
N ALA A 17 -12.85 -11.00 -8.94
CA ALA A 17 -12.06 -11.54 -7.85
C ALA A 17 -10.59 -11.58 -8.25
N ILE A 18 -9.80 -10.62 -7.80
CA ILE A 18 -8.34 -10.76 -7.73
C ILE A 18 -8.06 -11.66 -6.53
N SER A 19 -8.00 -12.96 -6.79
CA SER A 19 -7.58 -13.96 -5.83
C SER A 19 -6.08 -13.85 -5.60
N SER A 20 -5.67 -13.16 -4.53
CA SER A 20 -4.35 -13.34 -3.93
C SER A 20 -4.52 -13.61 -2.45
N ILE A 21 -4.67 -14.89 -2.10
CA ILE A 21 -4.60 -15.36 -0.72
C ILE A 21 -3.12 -15.32 -0.33
N VAL A 22 -2.75 -14.39 0.55
CA VAL A 22 -1.42 -14.36 1.17
C VAL A 22 -1.44 -15.34 2.34
N SER A 23 -0.89 -16.54 2.14
CA SER A 23 -0.59 -17.46 3.23
C SER A 23 0.77 -17.10 3.83
N ILE A 24 0.79 -16.69 5.10
CA ILE A 24 2.00 -16.42 5.87
C ILE A 24 2.46 -17.73 6.52
N THR A 25 3.53 -18.35 6.01
CA THR A 25 4.18 -19.47 6.68
C THR A 25 5.32 -18.94 7.55
N ILE A 26 5.15 -18.96 8.88
CA ILE A 26 6.20 -18.61 9.83
C ILE A 26 7.10 -19.83 10.03
N ALA A 27 8.25 -19.87 9.35
CA ALA A 27 9.31 -20.82 9.64
C ALA A 27 10.31 -20.17 10.61
N ALA A 28 10.36 -20.68 11.83
CA ALA A 28 11.31 -20.27 12.86
C ALA A 28 12.74 -20.73 12.52
N LYS A 29 13.71 -19.92 12.99
CA LYS A 29 15.17 -20.16 13.02
C LYS A 29 15.90 -20.25 11.68
N THR A 30 16.34 -19.11 11.16
CA THR A 30 17.75 -18.70 10.96
C THR A 30 17.77 -17.41 10.15
N GLY A 31 18.74 -16.52 10.42
CA GLY A 31 18.76 -15.15 9.92
C GLY A 31 18.67 -15.03 8.41
N HIS A 32 17.51 -14.61 7.91
CA HIS A 32 17.34 -14.01 6.59
C HIS A 32 16.03 -13.22 6.56
N THR A 33 16.08 -12.03 5.97
CA THR A 33 14.96 -11.09 5.84
C THR A 33 13.77 -11.73 5.10
N PRO A 34 12.52 -11.61 5.60
CA PRO A 34 11.37 -12.20 4.94
C PRO A 34 10.99 -11.39 3.69
N LYS A 35 11.21 -11.97 2.50
CA LYS A 35 10.67 -11.46 1.22
C LYS A 35 9.24 -11.98 1.03
N PHE A 36 8.27 -11.08 0.86
CA PHE A 36 6.91 -11.45 0.42
C PHE A 36 6.98 -11.97 -1.03
N LYS A 37 6.76 -13.28 -1.23
CA LYS A 37 6.70 -13.90 -2.56
C LYS A 37 5.25 -14.24 -2.90
N THR A 38 4.76 -13.69 -4.01
CA THR A 38 3.43 -14.02 -4.58
C THR A 38 3.51 -15.35 -5.32
N ILE A 39 2.60 -16.28 -5.01
CA ILE A 39 2.37 -17.50 -5.81
C ILE A 39 0.90 -17.51 -6.20
N CYS A 40 0.62 -17.47 -7.50
CA CYS A 40 -0.69 -17.79 -8.06
C CYS A 40 -0.63 -19.22 -8.60
N ASN A 41 -1.58 -20.08 -8.22
CA ASN A 41 -2.08 -21.19 -9.04
C ASN A 41 -3.26 -21.91 -8.35
N GLY A 42 -4.26 -22.27 -9.16
CA GLY A 42 -5.10 -23.46 -8.93
C GLY A 42 -6.52 -23.20 -8.45
N ALA A 43 -7.48 -23.47 -9.33
CA ALA A 43 -8.91 -23.32 -9.13
C ALA A 43 -9.54 -24.44 -8.28
N ASP A 44 -10.77 -24.14 -7.84
CA ASP A 44 -11.90 -25.05 -7.63
C ASP A 44 -12.06 -25.82 -6.30
N LYS A 45 -13.25 -25.56 -5.70
CA LYS A 45 -14.01 -26.33 -4.70
C LYS A 45 -13.61 -26.19 -3.23
N GLY A 46 -14.36 -25.35 -2.50
CA GLY A 46 -14.35 -25.36 -1.03
C GLY A 46 -14.96 -24.13 -0.35
N VAL A 47 -16.09 -23.60 -0.83
CA VAL A 47 -16.69 -22.34 -0.34
C VAL A 47 -17.23 -22.42 1.11
N ALA A 48 -17.25 -23.58 1.76
CA ALA A 48 -17.95 -23.74 3.04
C ALA A 48 -17.07 -23.80 4.32
N THR A 49 -15.73 -23.76 4.25
CA THR A 49 -14.89 -24.05 5.43
C THR A 49 -13.85 -22.99 5.80
N ILE A 50 -13.70 -21.91 5.03
CA ILE A 50 -12.66 -20.89 5.29
C ILE A 50 -13.19 -19.70 6.13
N ALA A 51 -14.49 -19.64 6.41
CA ALA A 51 -15.10 -18.54 7.17
C ALA A 51 -14.72 -18.50 8.68
N LYS A 52 -13.90 -19.42 9.18
CA LYS A 52 -13.64 -19.58 10.63
C LYS A 52 -12.17 -19.73 11.03
N ALA A 53 -11.24 -19.13 10.29
CA ALA A 53 -9.81 -19.12 10.64
C ALA A 53 -9.09 -17.76 10.49
N ALA A 54 -9.81 -16.69 10.16
CA ALA A 54 -9.24 -15.33 10.07
C ALA A 54 -9.36 -14.54 11.40
N GLU A 55 -9.49 -15.24 12.52
CA GLU A 55 -9.57 -14.62 13.84
C GLU A 55 -8.15 -14.35 14.36
N LYS A 56 -7.74 -13.08 14.32
CA LYS A 56 -6.54 -12.51 14.98
C LYS A 56 -5.19 -13.15 14.60
N ALA A 57 -4.76 -12.98 13.35
CA ALA A 57 -3.33 -12.78 13.14
C ALA A 57 -2.95 -11.46 13.81
N SER A 58 -2.15 -11.50 14.88
CA SER A 58 -1.67 -10.28 15.54
C SER A 58 -0.89 -9.44 14.53
N LEU A 59 -1.23 -8.16 14.40
CA LEU A 59 -0.49 -7.22 13.56
C LEU A 59 0.99 -7.20 13.99
N PRO A 60 1.94 -7.09 13.05
CA PRO A 60 3.35 -7.06 13.38
C PRO A 60 3.67 -5.86 14.28
N VAL A 61 4.48 -6.11 15.32
CA VAL A 61 5.06 -5.02 16.11
C VAL A 61 6.08 -4.31 15.24
N VAL A 62 5.82 -3.03 14.96
CA VAL A 62 6.65 -2.19 14.10
C VAL A 62 7.35 -1.12 14.93
N ASN A 63 8.65 -0.96 14.69
CA ASN A 63 9.44 0.12 15.28
C ASN A 63 9.35 1.34 14.37
N LEU A 64 8.58 2.35 14.79
CA LEU A 64 8.41 3.59 14.05
C LEU A 64 9.62 4.51 14.24
N THR A 65 10.00 5.21 13.18
CA THR A 65 11.09 6.20 13.21
C THR A 65 10.66 7.51 13.88
N GLY A 66 9.36 7.79 13.91
CA GLY A 66 8.80 9.06 14.36
C GLY A 66 8.80 10.14 13.27
N VAL A 67 9.46 9.91 12.13
CA VAL A 67 9.56 10.85 11.02
C VAL A 67 8.36 10.68 10.10
N LYS A 68 7.44 11.64 10.15
CA LYS A 68 6.20 11.62 9.35
C LYS A 68 6.36 12.41 8.06
N LYS A 69 6.10 11.76 6.93
CA LYS A 69 6.21 12.34 5.59
C LYS A 69 4.97 12.02 4.77
N THR A 70 4.56 12.95 3.92
CA THR A 70 3.53 12.65 2.91
C THR A 70 4.13 11.78 1.80
N ALA A 71 3.29 11.19 0.95
CA ALA A 71 3.79 10.49 -0.25
C ALA A 71 4.67 11.39 -1.14
N THR A 72 4.44 12.69 -1.15
CA THR A 72 5.30 13.67 -1.82
C THR A 72 6.66 13.80 -1.12
N GLY A 73 6.67 13.89 0.21
CA GLY A 73 7.90 13.93 1.00
C GLY A 73 8.74 12.65 0.83
N LEU A 74 8.10 11.49 0.92
CA LEU A 74 8.73 10.20 0.62
C LEU A 74 9.24 10.16 -0.83
N GLY A 75 8.48 10.69 -1.79
CA GLY A 75 8.89 10.77 -3.18
C GLY A 75 10.16 11.59 -3.38
N HIS A 76 10.25 12.75 -2.73
CA HIS A 76 11.46 13.58 -2.75
C HIS A 76 12.68 12.81 -2.23
N ASP A 77 12.52 12.11 -1.10
CA ASP A 77 13.61 11.33 -0.52
C ASP A 77 13.95 10.09 -1.36
N LEU A 78 13.00 9.53 -2.10
CA LEU A 78 13.22 8.33 -2.90
C LEU A 78 13.57 8.64 -4.37
N LEU A 79 13.66 9.91 -4.75
CA LEU A 79 13.81 10.34 -6.15
C LEU A 79 12.70 9.79 -7.05
N LEU A 80 11.47 9.74 -6.52
CA LEU A 80 10.27 9.22 -7.19
C LEU A 80 9.15 10.25 -7.17
N SER A 81 8.27 10.19 -8.16
CA SER A 81 7.03 10.98 -8.12
C SER A 81 6.10 10.47 -7.01
N ASN A 82 5.31 11.37 -6.44
CA ASN A 82 4.28 11.00 -5.46
C ASN A 82 3.31 9.93 -6.00
N GLN A 83 3.01 9.95 -7.31
CA GLN A 83 2.19 8.94 -7.97
C GLN A 83 2.85 7.56 -7.95
N ALA A 84 4.16 7.49 -8.19
CA ALA A 84 4.91 6.24 -8.13
C ALA A 84 4.93 5.66 -6.72
N VAL A 85 5.17 6.50 -5.70
CA VAL A 85 5.10 6.10 -4.29
C VAL A 85 3.71 5.58 -3.94
N ASN A 86 2.65 6.31 -4.32
CA ASN A 86 1.28 5.89 -4.06
C ASN A 86 0.92 4.55 -4.74
N LYS A 87 1.37 4.32 -5.97
CA LYS A 87 1.18 3.02 -6.65
C LYS A 87 1.83 1.88 -5.87
N ARG A 88 3.03 2.10 -5.32
CA ARG A 88 3.74 1.08 -4.53
C ARG A 88 3.03 0.80 -3.21
N LEU A 89 2.63 1.84 -2.49
CA LEU A 89 1.84 1.71 -1.25
C LEU A 89 0.50 0.97 -1.45
N VAL A 90 -0.16 1.18 -2.59
CA VAL A 90 -1.36 0.39 -2.95
C VAL A 90 -1.00 -1.05 -3.25
N SER A 91 0.03 -1.27 -4.06
CA SER A 91 0.46 -2.62 -4.47
C SER A 91 0.97 -3.46 -3.30
N SER A 92 1.52 -2.82 -2.26
CA SER A 92 1.98 -3.46 -1.03
C SER A 92 0.87 -3.64 0.02
N GLY A 93 -0.37 -3.28 -0.31
CA GLY A 93 -1.52 -3.43 0.60
C GLY A 93 -1.52 -2.45 1.78
N MET A 94 -0.74 -1.38 1.75
CA MET A 94 -0.73 -0.36 2.81
C MET A 94 -1.94 0.57 2.71
N MET A 95 -2.45 0.78 1.50
CA MET A 95 -3.67 1.55 1.29
C MET A 95 -4.46 1.01 0.11
N THR A 96 -5.74 1.35 0.06
CA THR A 96 -6.62 1.07 -1.07
C THR A 96 -6.90 2.36 -1.82
N LYS A 97 -7.04 2.26 -3.14
CA LYS A 97 -7.45 3.37 -3.99
C LYS A 97 -8.98 3.42 -4.06
N GLU A 98 -9.56 4.53 -3.65
CA GLU A 98 -10.99 4.82 -3.75
C GLU A 98 -11.24 5.86 -4.86
N PRO A 99 -12.49 6.03 -5.34
CA PRO A 99 -12.80 7.03 -6.38
C PRO A 99 -12.38 8.46 -6.01
N TRP A 100 -12.38 8.77 -4.72
CA TRP A 100 -12.15 10.11 -4.18
C TRP A 100 -10.79 10.27 -3.47
N GLY A 101 -9.94 9.25 -3.48
CA GLY A 101 -8.64 9.32 -2.80
C GLY A 101 -8.07 7.95 -2.42
N TYR A 102 -7.43 7.91 -1.26
CA TYR A 102 -6.83 6.71 -0.71
C TYR A 102 -7.32 6.49 0.71
N LYS A 103 -7.43 5.23 1.10
CA LYS A 103 -7.85 4.82 2.44
C LYS A 103 -6.86 3.82 3.02
N LEU A 104 -6.45 4.02 4.26
CA LEU A 104 -5.51 3.12 4.93
C LEU A 104 -6.12 1.75 5.17
N THR A 105 -5.35 0.69 4.92
CA THR A 105 -5.69 -0.66 5.39
C THR A 105 -5.31 -0.81 6.87
N GLU A 106 -5.72 -1.90 7.52
CA GLU A 106 -5.29 -2.16 8.91
C GLU A 106 -3.76 -2.26 9.05
N VAL A 107 -3.07 -2.79 8.05
CA VAL A 107 -1.59 -2.80 8.01
C VAL A 107 -1.06 -1.39 7.75
N GLY A 108 -1.70 -0.64 6.86
CA GLY A 108 -1.37 0.76 6.59
C GLY A 108 -1.38 1.64 7.82
N LYS A 109 -2.39 1.48 8.69
CA LYS A 109 -2.54 2.24 9.94
C LYS A 109 -1.39 2.04 10.92
N LEU A 110 -0.59 0.98 10.78
CA LEU A 110 0.60 0.78 11.60
C LEU A 110 1.68 1.83 11.31
N PHE A 111 1.78 2.28 10.06
CA PHE A 111 2.79 3.24 9.61
C PHE A 111 2.20 4.59 9.24
N GLY A 112 0.93 4.62 8.85
CA GLY A 112 0.25 5.76 8.28
C GLY A 112 -0.81 6.33 9.21
N LYS A 113 -1.01 7.63 9.13
CA LYS A 113 -2.11 8.34 9.79
C LYS A 113 -2.86 9.21 8.78
N GLU A 114 -4.17 9.06 8.74
CA GLU A 114 -5.04 10.00 8.03
C GLU A 114 -5.03 11.35 8.76
N THR A 115 -4.81 12.41 8.00
CA THR A 115 -4.78 13.79 8.47
C THR A 115 -5.66 14.64 7.59
N VAL A 116 -6.25 15.70 8.17
CA VAL A 116 -6.96 16.72 7.41
C VAL A 116 -6.09 17.95 7.37
N LYS A 117 -5.83 18.49 6.17
CA LYS A 117 -5.10 19.73 6.00
C LYS A 117 -6.03 20.84 5.57
N VAL A 118 -5.78 22.04 6.10
CA VAL A 118 -6.49 23.26 5.75
C VAL A 118 -5.55 24.09 4.88
N THR A 119 -6.00 24.46 3.69
CA THR A 119 -5.27 25.37 2.81
C THR A 119 -5.31 26.79 3.35
N ARG A 120 -4.42 27.66 2.88
CA ARG A 120 -4.43 29.09 3.22
C ARG A 120 -5.77 29.77 2.88
N ALA A 121 -6.50 29.26 1.88
CA ALA A 121 -7.80 29.75 1.47
C ALA A 121 -8.98 29.12 2.26
N GLY A 122 -8.72 28.33 3.30
CA GLY A 122 -9.75 27.75 4.17
C GLY A 122 -10.33 26.41 3.70
N TYR A 123 -9.98 25.92 2.52
CA TYR A 123 -10.43 24.60 2.04
C TYR A 123 -9.75 23.47 2.80
N THR A 124 -10.51 22.44 3.14
CA THR A 124 -10.01 21.19 3.74
C THR A 124 -9.81 20.12 2.69
N PHE A 125 -8.77 19.30 2.88
CA PHE A 125 -8.59 18.07 2.11
C PHE A 125 -7.99 16.96 2.96
N SER A 126 -8.36 15.72 2.65
CA SER A 126 -7.80 14.52 3.27
C SER A 126 -6.38 14.28 2.78
N ASN A 127 -5.52 13.89 3.70
CA ASN A 127 -4.12 13.60 3.46
C ASN A 127 -3.69 12.37 4.27
N ILE A 128 -2.61 11.71 3.84
CA ILE A 128 -2.02 10.60 4.57
C ILE A 128 -0.56 10.95 4.86
N GLU A 129 -0.19 10.84 6.13
CA GLU A 129 1.19 10.96 6.57
C GLU A 129 1.71 9.58 6.96
N TRP A 130 2.87 9.23 6.43
CA TRP A 130 3.54 7.95 6.58
C TRP A 130 4.77 8.12 7.45
N ASP A 131 4.97 7.21 8.39
CA ASP A 131 6.27 7.02 9.03
C ASP A 131 7.28 6.48 8.02
N GLU A 132 8.50 7.00 8.06
CA GLU A 132 9.58 6.57 7.16
C GLU A 132 9.90 5.06 7.28
N ALA A 133 9.56 4.44 8.41
CA ALA A 133 9.64 2.99 8.59
C ALA A 133 8.84 2.18 7.56
N VAL A 134 7.90 2.79 6.83
CA VAL A 134 7.12 2.12 5.77
C VAL A 134 7.98 1.77 4.54
N VAL A 135 9.03 2.54 4.26
CA VAL A 135 9.84 2.42 3.05
C VAL A 135 10.38 1.00 2.80
N PRO A 136 11.04 0.33 3.76
CA PRO A 136 11.54 -1.03 3.56
C PRO A 136 10.46 -2.11 3.37
N PHE A 137 9.19 -1.81 3.66
CA PHE A 137 8.07 -2.72 3.43
C PHE A 137 7.46 -2.55 2.03
N VAL A 138 7.70 -1.41 1.39
CA VAL A 138 7.10 -1.01 0.12
C VAL A 138 8.12 -1.12 -1.03
N PHE A 139 9.40 -0.98 -0.72
CA PHE A 139 10.51 -1.03 -1.66
C PHE A 139 11.46 -2.16 -1.32
N THR A 140 12.01 -2.79 -2.36
CA THR A 140 13.03 -3.82 -2.19
C THR A 140 14.38 -3.24 -1.79
N SER A 141 15.23 -4.04 -1.16
CA SER A 141 16.61 -3.66 -0.82
C SER A 141 17.38 -3.15 -2.03
N ASP A 142 17.18 -3.77 -3.19
CA ASP A 142 17.93 -3.49 -4.41
C ASP A 142 17.49 -2.16 -5.04
N GLU A 143 16.18 -1.86 -4.99
CA GLU A 143 15.65 -0.55 -5.38
C GLU A 143 16.21 0.57 -4.49
N LEU A 144 16.26 0.35 -3.18
CA LEU A 144 16.80 1.34 -2.24
C LEU A 144 18.31 1.54 -2.44
N ALA A 145 19.06 0.47 -2.71
CA ALA A 145 20.48 0.56 -3.04
C ALA A 145 20.70 1.37 -4.33
N SER A 146 19.89 1.14 -5.37
CA SER A 146 19.94 1.90 -6.62
C SER A 146 19.64 3.39 -6.41
N ILE A 147 18.63 3.72 -5.59
CA ILE A 147 18.29 5.11 -5.24
C ILE A 147 19.47 5.78 -4.51
N ASN A 148 20.08 5.10 -3.55
CA ASN A 148 21.22 5.64 -2.82
C ASN A 148 22.43 5.87 -3.73
N ALA A 149 22.73 4.94 -4.65
CA ALA A 149 23.80 5.13 -5.63
C ALA A 149 23.54 6.37 -6.51
N LYS A 150 22.29 6.59 -6.96
CA LYS A 150 21.92 7.79 -7.72
C LYS A 150 22.10 9.07 -6.90
N LYS A 151 21.71 9.07 -5.62
CA LYS A 151 21.93 10.21 -4.73
C LYS A 151 23.41 10.55 -4.59
N THR A 152 24.26 9.54 -4.38
CA THR A 152 25.71 9.73 -4.28
C THR A 152 26.27 10.34 -5.55
N HIS A 153 25.86 9.84 -6.72
CA HIS A 153 26.28 10.40 -8.00
C HIS A 153 25.82 11.86 -8.18
N ILE A 154 24.57 12.19 -7.85
CA ILE A 154 24.06 13.57 -7.91
C ILE A 154 24.89 14.48 -7.00
N ALA A 155 25.19 14.04 -5.78
CA ALA A 155 25.99 14.82 -4.83
C ALA A 155 27.41 15.07 -5.36
N GLN A 156 28.03 14.09 -6.01
CA GLN A 156 29.34 14.24 -6.65
C GLN A 156 29.31 15.27 -7.78
N VAL A 157 28.27 15.26 -8.62
CA VAL A 157 28.14 16.22 -9.73
C VAL A 157 27.88 17.64 -9.23
N ILE A 158 27.12 17.81 -8.14
CA ILE A 158 26.84 19.14 -7.55
C ILE A 158 28.06 19.72 -6.83
N ALA A 159 28.96 18.87 -6.32
CA ALA A 159 30.16 19.30 -5.61
C ALA A 159 31.32 19.72 -6.55
N GLN A 160 31.14 19.59 -7.87
CA GLN A 160 32.05 20.06 -8.90
C GLN A 160 31.72 21.50 -9.32
#